data_AF-A0AAU2QP40-F1
#
_entry.id   AF-A0AAU2QP40-F1
#
_cell.length_a   1.000
_cell.length_b   1.000
_cell.length_c   1.000
_cell.angle_alpha   90.00
_cell.angle_beta   90.00
_cell.angle_gamma   90.00
#
_symmetry.space_group_name_H-M   'P 1'
#
loop_
_entity.id
_entity.type
_entity.pdbx_description
1 polymer ?
#
loop_
_entity_poly.entity_id
_entity_poly.type
_entity_poly.pdbx_seq_one_letter_code
_entity_poly.pdbx_strand_id
1 'polypeptide(L)'
;MSEEQADSGLSWNERVIQEFRANNGRVGGMFEGAPMVVLTTMGRKTGKPHVNPAIYYKDGDRYLVFASNAGRGKNPDWYHNLLDSPQVTMEIGTDEGAVRPYATRAQVLEGEERDRYWELQCSLDPAFREYEEKAGRAIPVVALHPLDLGVITERSRMIGTQLLKHHADLRAELARVRAAVDETLTAGGADPGSMADLSEQLRKHCLTYCYGLQMHHIREDGSFSAFEKRFPHLVPAITRLREEHKVVEAALAEFEELLDKGGFQNPDDVARLRAELDRVVGGLEDHFRYEEETLLPALEV
;
A
#
# COMPACT_ATOMS: atom_id res chain seq x y z
N MET A 1 36.45 -39.39 -9.74
CA MET A 1 36.40 -37.98 -9.29
C MET A 1 34.97 -37.71 -8.88
N SER A 2 34.68 -37.89 -7.59
CA SER A 2 33.36 -37.68 -6.99
C SER A 2 33.51 -36.56 -5.96
N GLU A 3 33.28 -35.33 -6.38
CA GLU A 3 33.23 -34.17 -5.48
C GLU A 3 31.90 -34.20 -4.71
N GLU A 4 31.98 -34.77 -3.51
CA GLU A 4 31.70 -34.08 -2.26
C GLU A 4 30.62 -32.97 -2.33
N GLN A 5 29.34 -33.37 -2.22
CA GLN A 5 28.26 -32.44 -1.87
C GLN A 5 28.41 -32.03 -0.41
N ALA A 6 28.92 -30.82 -0.19
CA ALA A 6 29.01 -30.18 1.12
C ALA A 6 27.62 -30.06 1.78
N ASP A 7 27.51 -30.53 3.03
CA ASP A 7 26.31 -30.41 3.85
C ASP A 7 26.06 -28.93 4.20
N SER A 8 25.17 -28.29 3.43
CA SER A 8 24.82 -26.86 3.52
C SER A 8 24.29 -26.37 4.88
N GLY A 9 24.05 -27.26 5.86
CA GLY A 9 23.46 -26.90 7.16
C GLY A 9 21.99 -26.47 7.10
N LEU A 10 21.40 -26.47 5.89
CA LEU A 10 20.02 -26.09 5.62
C LEU A 10 19.07 -27.25 5.93
N SER A 11 17.95 -26.92 6.57
CA SER A 11 16.81 -27.82 6.68
C SER A 11 16.29 -28.23 5.30
N TRP A 12 15.56 -29.35 5.26
CA TRP A 12 14.95 -29.83 4.01
C TRP A 12 14.03 -28.78 3.35
N ASN A 13 13.22 -28.06 4.14
CA ASN A 13 12.37 -26.97 3.63
C ASN A 13 13.21 -25.85 2.99
N GLU A 14 14.32 -25.45 3.62
CA GLU A 14 15.17 -24.38 3.11
C GLU A 14 15.81 -24.74 1.78
N ARG A 15 16.23 -25.99 1.60
CA ARG A 15 16.75 -26.47 0.31
C ARG A 15 15.68 -26.41 -0.79
N VAL A 16 14.48 -26.89 -0.50
CA VAL A 16 13.34 -26.84 -1.44
C VAL A 16 12.98 -25.40 -1.81
N ILE A 17 12.94 -24.49 -0.83
CA ILE A 17 12.64 -23.07 -1.06
C ILE A 17 13.73 -22.39 -1.89
N GLN A 18 15.01 -22.69 -1.62
CA GLN A 18 16.12 -22.16 -2.41
C GLN A 18 16.06 -22.63 -3.85
N GLU A 19 15.84 -23.93 -4.07
CA GLU A 19 15.67 -24.49 -5.43
C GLU A 19 14.48 -23.84 -6.15
N PHE A 20 13.33 -23.75 -5.48
CA PHE A 20 12.12 -23.11 -6.01
C PHE A 20 12.41 -21.67 -6.48
N ARG A 21 13.07 -20.85 -5.65
CA ARG A 21 13.39 -19.46 -5.98
C ARG A 21 14.45 -19.33 -7.08
N ALA A 22 15.42 -20.25 -7.13
CA ALA A 22 16.47 -20.27 -8.14
C ALA A 22 15.96 -20.76 -9.52
N ASN A 23 14.95 -21.62 -9.53
CA ASN A 23 14.46 -22.32 -10.73
C ASN A 23 13.06 -21.85 -11.16
N ASN A 24 12.75 -20.58 -10.98
CA ASN A 24 11.52 -19.93 -11.49
C ASN A 24 10.23 -20.61 -11.01
N GLY A 25 10.23 -21.08 -9.76
CA GLY A 25 9.10 -21.72 -9.11
C GLY A 25 9.00 -23.22 -9.35
N ARG A 26 10.03 -23.85 -9.93
CA ARG A 26 10.09 -25.30 -10.19
C ARG A 26 11.06 -25.96 -9.22
N VAL A 27 10.75 -27.20 -8.84
CA VAL A 27 11.56 -28.02 -7.94
C VAL A 27 11.61 -29.44 -8.52
N GLY A 28 12.77 -30.07 -8.53
CA GLY A 28 12.96 -31.44 -9.00
C GLY A 28 12.58 -32.50 -7.96
N GLY A 29 13.02 -33.74 -8.22
CA GLY A 29 12.82 -34.86 -7.30
C GLY A 29 11.34 -35.17 -7.09
N MET A 30 10.89 -35.24 -5.83
CA MET A 30 9.50 -35.56 -5.51
C MET A 30 8.48 -34.50 -5.93
N PHE A 31 8.92 -33.31 -6.35
CA PHE A 31 8.08 -32.21 -6.82
C PHE A 31 8.21 -31.98 -8.34
N GLU A 32 8.92 -32.86 -9.05
CA GLU A 32 9.14 -32.70 -10.48
C GLU A 32 7.81 -32.68 -11.26
N GLY A 33 7.58 -31.60 -12.01
CA GLY A 33 6.33 -31.38 -12.75
C GLY A 33 5.15 -30.91 -11.90
N ALA A 34 5.28 -30.85 -10.57
CA ALA A 34 4.21 -30.39 -9.71
C ALA A 34 4.16 -28.84 -9.61
N PRO A 35 2.96 -28.23 -9.61
CA PRO A 35 2.79 -26.81 -9.31
C PRO A 35 3.15 -26.51 -7.85
N MET A 36 4.23 -25.77 -7.65
CA MET A 36 4.77 -25.44 -6.33
C MET A 36 4.42 -24.03 -5.87
N VAL A 37 4.22 -23.88 -4.56
CA VAL A 37 3.99 -22.61 -3.87
C VAL A 37 4.84 -22.55 -2.61
N VAL A 38 5.35 -21.37 -2.27
CA VAL A 38 5.97 -21.12 -0.97
C VAL A 38 5.08 -20.19 -0.15
N LEU A 39 4.67 -20.65 1.02
CA LEU A 39 3.75 -19.95 1.93
C LEU A 39 4.53 -19.33 3.09
N THR A 40 4.33 -18.04 3.32
CA THR A 40 4.77 -17.36 4.53
C THR A 40 3.58 -17.05 5.43
N THR A 41 3.56 -17.62 6.63
CA THR A 41 2.52 -17.41 7.66
C THR A 41 3.14 -16.80 8.92
N MET A 42 2.35 -16.10 9.73
CA MET A 42 2.83 -15.59 11.03
C MET A 42 2.59 -16.61 12.13
N GLY A 43 3.66 -16.97 12.86
CA GLY A 43 3.60 -17.94 13.94
C GLY A 43 2.69 -17.48 15.06
N ARG A 44 1.57 -18.19 15.29
CA ARG A 44 0.57 -17.80 16.30
C ARG A 44 1.12 -17.65 17.74
N LYS A 45 2.19 -18.38 18.06
CA LYS A 45 2.85 -18.34 19.38
C LYS A 45 4.03 -17.38 19.42
N THR A 46 4.70 -17.17 18.28
CA THR A 46 6.01 -16.51 18.22
C THR A 46 5.95 -15.12 17.60
N GLY A 47 4.90 -14.81 16.84
CA GLY A 47 4.79 -13.61 16.01
C GLY A 47 5.77 -13.55 14.83
N LYS A 48 6.57 -14.61 14.61
CA LYS A 48 7.63 -14.62 13.58
C LYS A 48 7.12 -15.21 12.26
N PRO A 49 7.66 -14.78 11.11
CA PRO A 49 7.35 -15.40 9.82
C PRO A 49 7.83 -16.86 9.78
N HIS A 50 6.99 -17.77 9.28
CA HIS A 50 7.30 -19.16 9.00
C HIS A 50 7.05 -19.46 7.52
N VAL A 51 8.09 -19.94 6.84
CA VAL A 51 8.10 -20.18 5.39
C VAL A 51 8.03 -21.70 5.12
N ASN A 52 7.07 -22.14 4.31
CA ASN A 52 6.87 -23.56 4.01
C ASN A 52 6.55 -23.77 2.53
N PRO A 53 7.23 -24.70 1.84
CA PRO A 53 6.83 -25.11 0.50
C PRO A 53 5.60 -26.05 0.56
N ALA A 54 4.75 -25.97 -0.45
CA ALA A 54 3.63 -26.87 -0.66
C ALA A 54 3.35 -27.01 -2.17
N ILE A 55 2.54 -28.00 -2.53
CA ILE A 55 1.92 -28.02 -3.85
C ILE A 55 0.62 -27.20 -3.81
N TYR A 56 0.20 -26.69 -4.97
CA TYR A 56 -1.09 -26.01 -5.11
C TYR A 56 -1.89 -26.52 -6.31
N TYR A 57 -3.20 -26.29 -6.29
CA TYR A 57 -4.08 -26.41 -7.45
C TYR A 57 -4.67 -25.04 -7.80
N LYS A 58 -4.60 -24.62 -9.06
CA LYS A 58 -5.20 -23.34 -9.50
C LYS A 58 -6.68 -23.54 -9.83
N ASP A 59 -7.54 -22.79 -9.18
CA ASP A 59 -8.99 -22.80 -9.38
C ASP A 59 -9.50 -21.39 -9.67
N GLY A 60 -9.65 -21.07 -10.96
CA GLY A 60 -9.94 -19.70 -11.39
C GLY A 60 -8.89 -18.72 -10.86
N ASP A 61 -9.34 -17.76 -10.05
CA ASP A 61 -8.52 -16.69 -9.46
C ASP A 61 -7.93 -17.05 -8.09
N ARG A 62 -8.23 -18.22 -7.53
CA ARG A 62 -7.72 -18.69 -6.24
C ARG A 62 -6.80 -19.89 -6.38
N TYR A 63 -6.02 -20.14 -5.33
CA TYR A 63 -5.01 -21.20 -5.28
C TYR A 63 -5.29 -22.11 -4.08
N LEU A 64 -5.48 -23.39 -4.33
CA LEU A 64 -5.80 -24.37 -3.29
C LEU A 64 -4.53 -25.05 -2.79
N VAL A 65 -4.33 -25.07 -1.49
CA VAL A 65 -3.22 -25.79 -0.83
C VAL A 65 -3.75 -26.83 0.15
N PHE A 66 -2.99 -27.90 0.34
CA PHE A 66 -3.44 -29.07 1.08
C PHE A 66 -2.58 -29.28 2.33
N ALA A 67 -3.20 -29.26 3.51
CA ALA A 67 -2.52 -29.40 4.80
C ALA A 67 -2.17 -30.88 5.13
N SER A 68 -1.57 -31.58 4.18
CA SER A 68 -1.27 -33.02 4.25
C SER A 68 -0.14 -33.34 5.22
N ASN A 69 0.87 -32.46 5.32
CA ASN A 69 2.05 -32.66 6.16
C ASN A 69 2.73 -34.03 5.93
N ALA A 70 2.78 -34.48 4.66
CA ALA A 70 3.26 -35.81 4.26
C ALA A 70 2.59 -36.98 5.02
N GLY A 71 1.30 -36.84 5.35
CA GLY A 71 0.51 -37.83 6.06
C GLY A 71 0.83 -37.94 7.56
N ARG A 72 1.49 -36.95 8.16
CA ARG A 72 1.70 -36.93 9.62
C ARG A 72 0.37 -36.70 10.34
N GLY A 73 0.20 -37.36 11.48
CA GLY A 73 -1.04 -37.31 12.27
C GLY A 73 -1.43 -35.94 12.83
N LYS A 74 -0.56 -34.93 12.75
CA LYS A 74 -0.88 -33.54 13.09
C LYS A 74 -0.90 -32.66 11.84
N ASN A 75 -1.80 -31.68 11.84
CA ASN A 75 -1.77 -30.59 10.88
C ASN A 75 -0.42 -29.86 10.94
N PRO A 76 0.06 -29.32 9.80
CA PRO A 76 1.29 -28.55 9.77
C PRO A 76 1.11 -27.22 10.52
N ASP A 77 2.19 -26.66 11.06
CA ASP A 77 2.12 -25.42 11.85
C ASP A 77 1.56 -24.24 11.04
N TRP A 78 1.80 -24.17 9.73
CA TRP A 78 1.24 -23.12 8.88
C TRP A 78 -0.30 -23.16 8.81
N TYR A 79 -0.93 -24.35 8.92
CA TYR A 79 -2.38 -24.48 8.98
C TYR A 79 -2.92 -23.92 10.30
N HIS A 80 -2.20 -24.14 11.38
CA HIS A 80 -2.58 -23.56 12.66
C HIS A 80 -2.37 -22.05 12.72
N ASN A 81 -1.31 -21.54 12.08
CA ASN A 81 -1.05 -20.12 11.97
C ASN A 81 -2.16 -19.38 11.20
N LEU A 82 -2.66 -19.95 10.10
CA LEU A 82 -3.70 -19.31 9.29
C LEU A 82 -5.09 -19.26 9.95
N LEU A 83 -5.35 -20.16 10.91
CA LEU A 83 -6.60 -20.12 11.68
C LEU A 83 -6.62 -18.91 12.62
N ASP A 84 -5.46 -18.50 13.13
CA ASP A 84 -5.33 -17.32 14.00
C ASP A 84 -5.15 -16.03 13.18
N SER A 85 -4.44 -16.08 12.05
CA SER A 85 -4.29 -14.95 11.12
C SER A 85 -4.36 -15.43 9.68
N PRO A 86 -5.47 -15.16 8.95
CA PRO A 86 -5.66 -15.66 7.60
C PRO A 86 -4.81 -14.93 6.55
N GLN A 87 -3.95 -13.98 6.94
CA GLN A 87 -3.06 -13.29 6.01
C GLN A 87 -1.82 -14.15 5.72
N VAL A 88 -1.62 -14.47 4.44
CA VAL A 88 -0.53 -15.33 3.98
C VAL A 88 0.16 -14.70 2.78
N THR A 89 1.49 -14.67 2.76
CA THR A 89 2.23 -14.35 1.53
C THR A 89 2.46 -15.64 0.76
N MET A 90 2.03 -15.65 -0.50
CA MET A 90 2.16 -16.77 -1.43
C MET A 90 3.19 -16.42 -2.50
N GLU A 91 4.24 -17.21 -2.64
CA GLU A 91 5.19 -17.11 -3.76
C GLU A 91 4.90 -18.22 -4.77
N ILE A 92 4.68 -17.87 -6.04
CA ILE A 92 4.49 -18.82 -7.15
C ILE A 92 5.41 -18.44 -8.32
N GLY A 93 5.79 -19.44 -9.12
CA GLY A 93 6.41 -19.21 -10.43
C GLY A 93 5.42 -18.55 -11.40
N THR A 94 5.94 -17.73 -12.31
CA THR A 94 5.18 -17.01 -13.34
C THR A 94 5.61 -17.42 -14.74
N ASP A 95 4.75 -17.19 -15.72
CA ASP A 95 5.03 -17.50 -17.13
C ASP A 95 6.20 -16.66 -17.68
N GLU A 96 6.49 -15.50 -17.07
CA GLU A 96 7.67 -14.68 -17.38
C GLU A 96 8.99 -15.27 -16.85
N GLY A 97 8.94 -16.44 -16.21
CA GLY A 97 10.12 -17.10 -15.68
C GLY A 97 10.67 -16.41 -14.42
N ALA A 98 9.80 -15.87 -13.58
CA ALA A 98 10.17 -15.30 -12.28
C ALA A 98 9.30 -15.89 -11.16
N VAL A 99 9.81 -15.90 -9.93
CA VAL A 99 8.99 -16.15 -8.73
C VAL A 99 8.45 -14.81 -8.24
N ARG A 100 7.13 -14.72 -8.02
CA ARG A 100 6.49 -13.50 -7.52
C ARG A 100 5.73 -13.75 -6.21
N PRO A 101 5.86 -12.86 -5.21
CA PRO A 101 5.04 -12.89 -4.00
C PRO A 101 3.69 -12.20 -4.24
N TYR A 102 2.64 -12.76 -3.66
CA TYR A 102 1.28 -12.24 -3.61
C TYR A 102 0.81 -12.25 -2.15
N ALA A 103 0.24 -11.16 -1.66
CA ALA A 103 -0.51 -11.26 -0.40
C ALA A 103 -1.82 -11.97 -0.68
N THR A 104 -2.25 -12.83 0.22
CA THR A 104 -3.45 -13.63 0.07
C THR A 104 -4.22 -13.66 1.37
N ARG A 105 -5.52 -13.91 1.28
CA ARG A 105 -6.35 -14.29 2.42
C ARG A 105 -6.70 -15.77 2.32
N ALA A 106 -6.33 -16.53 3.33
CA ALA A 106 -6.66 -17.94 3.45
C ALA A 106 -8.12 -18.14 3.91
N GLN A 107 -8.77 -19.13 3.31
CA GLN A 107 -10.07 -19.64 3.71
C GLN A 107 -9.99 -21.16 3.74
N VAL A 108 -10.30 -21.76 4.89
CA VAL A 108 -10.44 -23.22 4.98
C VAL A 108 -11.75 -23.61 4.31
N LEU A 109 -11.69 -24.53 3.35
CA LEU A 109 -12.87 -25.03 2.67
C LEU A 109 -13.56 -26.07 3.56
N GLU A 110 -14.89 -26.12 3.49
CA GLU A 110 -15.74 -27.02 4.27
C GLU A 110 -16.77 -27.71 3.37
N GLY A 111 -17.36 -28.81 3.86
CA GLY A 111 -18.45 -29.51 3.21
C GLY A 111 -18.14 -29.99 1.77
N GLU A 112 -19.15 -29.91 0.91
CA GLU A 112 -19.08 -30.42 -0.47
C GLU A 112 -17.97 -29.78 -1.31
N GLU A 113 -17.68 -28.50 -1.08
CA GLU A 113 -16.62 -27.80 -1.81
C GLU A 113 -15.24 -28.38 -1.46
N ARG A 114 -14.97 -28.60 -0.18
CA ARG A 114 -13.73 -29.27 0.28
C ARG A 114 -13.61 -30.66 -0.31
N ASP A 115 -14.67 -31.46 -0.24
CA ASP A 115 -14.64 -32.86 -0.68
C ASP A 115 -14.43 -32.98 -2.19
N ARG A 116 -15.04 -32.07 -2.97
CA ARG A 116 -14.82 -31.98 -4.41
C ARG A 116 -13.35 -31.75 -4.76
N TYR A 117 -12.70 -30.75 -4.15
CA TYR A 117 -11.30 -30.44 -4.46
C TYR A 117 -10.33 -31.47 -3.88
N TRP A 118 -10.70 -32.12 -2.76
CA TRP A 118 -9.96 -33.24 -2.22
C TRP A 118 -9.93 -34.43 -3.19
N GLU A 119 -11.09 -34.87 -3.69
CA GLU A 119 -11.17 -35.98 -4.66
C GLU A 119 -10.48 -35.64 -5.98
N LEU A 120 -10.55 -34.38 -6.42
CA LEU A 120 -9.80 -33.90 -7.58
C LEU A 120 -8.29 -34.03 -7.37
N GLN A 121 -7.78 -33.61 -6.20
CA GLN A 121 -6.35 -33.73 -5.89
C GLN A 121 -5.91 -35.19 -5.79
N CYS A 122 -6.69 -36.07 -5.16
CA CYS A 122 -6.40 -37.50 -5.11
C CYS A 122 -6.42 -38.16 -6.50
N SER A 123 -7.19 -37.62 -7.45
CA SER A 123 -7.21 -38.09 -8.84
C SER A 123 -5.97 -37.65 -9.61
N LEU A 124 -5.44 -36.45 -9.32
CA LEU A 124 -4.22 -35.92 -9.93
C LEU A 124 -2.95 -36.54 -9.34
N ASP A 125 -2.94 -36.75 -8.03
CA ASP A 125 -1.84 -37.36 -7.28
C ASP A 125 -2.39 -38.37 -6.27
N PRO A 126 -2.39 -39.67 -6.62
CA PRO A 126 -2.87 -40.74 -5.75
C PRO A 126 -2.17 -40.80 -4.38
N ALA A 127 -0.96 -40.25 -4.23
CA ALA A 127 -0.25 -40.23 -2.95
C ALA A 127 -1.03 -39.46 -1.86
N PHE A 128 -1.91 -38.52 -2.25
CA PHE A 128 -2.74 -37.79 -1.29
C PHE A 128 -3.74 -38.69 -0.55
N ARG A 129 -4.21 -39.77 -1.18
CA ARG A 129 -5.09 -40.75 -0.51
C ARG A 129 -4.33 -41.51 0.57
N GLU A 130 -3.11 -41.95 0.25
CA GLU A 130 -2.21 -42.59 1.21
C GLU A 130 -1.86 -41.65 2.38
N TYR A 131 -1.70 -40.34 2.12
CA TYR A 131 -1.47 -39.36 3.17
C TYR A 131 -2.65 -39.21 4.12
N GLU A 132 -3.89 -39.20 3.64
CA GLU A 132 -5.06 -39.08 4.51
C GLU A 132 -5.25 -40.34 5.37
N GLU A 133 -5.11 -41.52 4.76
CA GLU A 133 -5.14 -42.81 5.46
C GLU A 133 -4.07 -42.86 6.57
N LYS A 134 -2.83 -42.50 6.24
CA LYS A 134 -1.72 -42.47 7.19
C LYS A 134 -1.91 -41.41 8.29
N ALA A 135 -2.49 -40.26 7.95
CA ALA A 135 -2.73 -39.19 8.91
C ALA A 135 -3.86 -39.53 9.90
N GLY A 136 -4.80 -40.40 9.52
CA GLY A 136 -5.96 -40.76 10.35
C GLY A 136 -6.88 -39.57 10.63
N ARG A 137 -6.85 -38.55 9.78
CA ARG A 137 -7.64 -37.31 9.89
C ARG A 137 -7.97 -36.81 8.49
N ALA A 138 -9.11 -36.14 8.35
CA ALA A 138 -9.39 -35.36 7.15
C ALA A 138 -8.25 -34.35 6.91
N ILE A 139 -7.71 -34.32 5.69
CA ILE A 139 -6.72 -33.31 5.31
C ILE A 139 -7.43 -31.99 4.97
N PRO A 140 -7.12 -30.88 5.66
CA PRO A 140 -7.72 -29.59 5.30
C PRO A 140 -7.30 -29.13 3.90
N VAL A 141 -8.27 -28.61 3.16
CA VAL A 141 -8.07 -27.90 1.90
C VAL A 141 -8.26 -26.41 2.18
N VAL A 142 -7.29 -25.59 1.76
CA VAL A 142 -7.28 -24.17 2.03
C VAL A 142 -7.24 -23.42 0.71
N ALA A 143 -8.24 -22.59 0.46
CA ALA A 143 -8.22 -21.63 -0.62
C ALA A 143 -7.42 -20.38 -0.22
N LEU A 144 -6.41 -20.05 -0.99
CA LEU A 144 -5.69 -18.79 -0.94
C LEU A 144 -6.30 -17.89 -2.00
N HIS A 145 -6.98 -16.85 -1.55
CA HIS A 145 -7.48 -15.80 -2.42
C HIS A 145 -6.40 -14.74 -2.52
N PRO A 146 -5.72 -14.57 -3.67
CA PRO A 146 -4.86 -13.43 -3.89
C PRO A 146 -5.64 -12.17 -3.53
N LEU A 147 -5.12 -11.46 -2.55
CA LEU A 147 -5.52 -10.08 -2.38
C LEU A 147 -4.95 -9.40 -3.61
N ASP A 148 -5.83 -8.87 -4.45
CA ASP A 148 -5.40 -8.15 -5.62
C ASP A 148 -4.66 -6.90 -5.16
N LEU A 149 -3.37 -7.10 -5.00
CA LEU A 149 -2.36 -6.12 -4.67
C LEU A 149 -1.56 -5.77 -5.94
N GLY A 150 -1.91 -6.39 -7.08
CA GLY A 150 -1.22 -6.29 -8.37
C GLY A 150 -2.01 -5.54 -9.45
N VAL A 151 -3.33 -5.42 -9.31
CA VAL A 151 -4.15 -4.43 -10.02
C VAL A 151 -4.34 -3.24 -9.11
N ILE A 152 -4.28 -2.06 -9.69
CA ILE A 152 -4.55 -0.80 -9.01
C ILE A 152 -5.96 -0.87 -8.43
N THR A 153 -6.00 -1.05 -7.11
CA THR A 153 -7.26 -1.32 -6.42
C THR A 153 -8.24 -0.16 -6.59
N GLU A 154 -9.54 -0.43 -6.52
CA GLU A 154 -10.55 0.60 -6.25
C GLU A 154 -10.11 1.51 -5.09
N ARG A 155 -9.37 0.96 -4.12
CA ARG A 155 -8.73 1.72 -3.04
C ARG A 155 -7.63 2.67 -3.52
N SER A 156 -6.73 2.27 -4.40
CA SER A 156 -5.72 3.15 -5.02
C SER A 156 -6.41 4.26 -5.83
N ARG A 157 -7.40 3.90 -6.64
CA ARG A 157 -8.20 4.88 -7.39
C ARG A 157 -8.96 5.83 -6.47
N MET A 158 -9.51 5.33 -5.36
CA MET A 158 -10.13 6.15 -4.32
C MET A 158 -9.13 7.08 -3.65
N ILE A 159 -7.88 6.63 -3.40
CA ILE A 159 -6.82 7.49 -2.88
C ILE A 159 -6.51 8.61 -3.88
N GLY A 160 -6.32 8.29 -5.17
CA GLY A 160 -6.07 9.30 -6.20
C GLY A 160 -7.26 10.25 -6.41
N THR A 161 -8.49 9.73 -6.35
CA THR A 161 -9.72 10.53 -6.44
C THR A 161 -9.89 11.44 -5.22
N GLN A 162 -9.56 10.95 -4.02
CA GLN A 162 -9.55 11.78 -2.82
C GLN A 162 -8.48 12.86 -2.90
N LEU A 163 -7.26 12.53 -3.36
CA LEU A 163 -6.18 13.50 -3.56
C LEU A 163 -6.63 14.64 -4.48
N LEU A 164 -7.12 14.32 -5.67
CA LEU A 164 -7.67 15.30 -6.62
C LEU A 164 -8.78 16.15 -6.02
N LYS A 165 -9.68 15.54 -5.25
CA LYS A 165 -10.74 16.30 -4.58
C LYS A 165 -10.17 17.28 -3.56
N HIS A 166 -9.22 16.86 -2.74
CA HIS A 166 -8.60 17.74 -1.74
C HIS A 166 -7.83 18.87 -2.43
N HIS A 167 -7.08 18.58 -3.50
CA HIS A 167 -6.42 19.62 -4.28
C HIS A 167 -7.42 20.59 -4.91
N ALA A 168 -8.50 20.09 -5.52
CA ALA A 168 -9.53 20.95 -6.10
C ALA A 168 -10.18 21.85 -5.04
N ASP A 169 -10.50 21.31 -3.86
CA ASP A 169 -11.06 22.05 -2.74
C ASP A 169 -10.07 23.14 -2.25
N LEU A 170 -8.79 22.79 -2.07
CA LEU A 170 -7.73 23.73 -1.67
C LEU A 170 -7.51 24.82 -2.73
N ARG A 171 -7.43 24.48 -4.01
CA ARG A 171 -7.33 25.46 -5.12
C ARG A 171 -8.51 26.42 -5.14
N ALA A 172 -9.73 25.90 -4.92
CA ALA A 172 -10.92 26.73 -4.86
C ALA A 172 -10.90 27.69 -3.66
N GLU A 173 -10.39 27.26 -2.50
CA GLU A 173 -10.17 28.14 -1.35
C GLU A 173 -9.11 29.22 -1.63
N LEU A 174 -7.98 28.85 -2.22
CA LEU A 174 -6.92 29.81 -2.59
C LEU A 174 -7.44 30.87 -3.57
N ALA A 175 -8.26 30.47 -4.54
CA ALA A 175 -8.91 31.38 -5.46
C ALA A 175 -9.87 32.35 -4.77
N ARG A 176 -10.65 31.88 -3.78
CA ARG A 176 -11.52 32.74 -2.96
C ARG A 176 -10.73 33.78 -2.16
N VAL A 177 -9.65 33.35 -1.51
CA VAL A 177 -8.79 34.24 -0.72
C VAL A 177 -8.15 35.31 -1.60
N ARG A 178 -7.63 34.94 -2.79
CA ARG A 178 -7.07 35.91 -3.74
C ARG A 178 -8.10 36.94 -4.19
N ALA A 179 -9.31 36.49 -4.54
CA ALA A 179 -10.39 37.39 -4.96
C ALA A 179 -10.76 38.41 -3.88
N ALA A 180 -10.85 38.00 -2.61
CA ALA A 180 -11.14 38.90 -1.50
C ALA A 180 -10.05 39.97 -1.30
N VAL A 181 -8.78 39.61 -1.46
CA VAL A 181 -7.66 40.57 -1.41
C VAL A 181 -7.70 41.52 -2.61
N ASP A 182 -7.96 41.01 -3.81
CA ASP A 182 -8.06 41.82 -5.03
C ASP A 182 -9.22 42.83 -4.96
N GLU A 183 -10.38 42.42 -4.46
CA GLU A 183 -11.53 43.32 -4.24
C GLU A 183 -11.15 44.48 -3.31
N THR A 184 -10.44 44.19 -2.22
CA THR A 184 -10.00 45.22 -1.26
C THR A 184 -8.98 46.19 -1.88
N LEU A 185 -8.07 45.68 -2.71
CA LEU A 185 -7.12 46.51 -3.46
C LEU A 185 -7.85 47.42 -4.46
N THR A 186 -8.83 46.89 -5.20
CA THR A 186 -9.60 47.68 -6.18
C THR A 186 -10.50 48.74 -5.53
N ALA A 187 -11.00 48.48 -4.32
CA ALA A 187 -11.74 49.45 -3.52
C ALA A 187 -10.86 50.60 -2.97
N GLY A 188 -9.54 50.55 -3.19
CA GLY A 188 -8.61 51.63 -2.89
C GLY A 188 -8.10 51.67 -1.44
N GLY A 189 -8.35 50.63 -0.63
CA GLY A 189 -7.82 50.49 0.73
C GLY A 189 -8.12 51.66 1.70
N ALA A 190 -9.03 52.56 1.33
CA ALA A 190 -9.18 53.87 1.97
C ALA A 190 -10.10 53.84 3.20
N ASP A 191 -10.87 52.76 3.40
CA ASP A 191 -11.70 52.56 4.58
C ASP A 191 -10.99 51.66 5.61
N PRO A 192 -10.58 52.21 6.77
CA PRO A 192 -9.98 51.44 7.86
C PRO A 192 -10.88 50.31 8.38
N GLY A 193 -12.21 50.46 8.27
CA GLY A 193 -13.17 49.41 8.65
C GLY A 193 -13.10 48.20 7.74
N SER A 194 -13.06 48.43 6.42
CA SER A 194 -12.89 47.38 5.42
C SER A 194 -11.57 46.61 5.52
N MET A 195 -10.46 47.27 5.90
CA MET A 195 -9.16 46.60 6.06
C MET A 195 -9.12 45.71 7.32
N ALA A 196 -9.74 46.16 8.42
CA ALA A 196 -9.86 45.36 9.63
C ALA A 196 -10.74 44.12 9.40
N ASP A 197 -11.86 44.28 8.68
CA ASP A 197 -12.76 43.18 8.30
C ASP A 197 -12.05 42.18 7.36
N LEU A 198 -11.30 42.66 6.35
CA LEU A 198 -10.46 41.79 5.52
C LEU A 198 -9.46 41.00 6.36
N SER A 199 -8.77 41.65 7.30
CA SER A 199 -7.77 41.01 8.15
C SER A 199 -8.38 39.90 9.02
N GLU A 200 -9.57 40.13 9.59
CA GLU A 200 -10.31 39.13 10.36
C GLU A 200 -10.79 37.97 9.47
N GLN A 201 -11.31 38.27 8.28
CA GLN A 201 -11.76 37.26 7.32
C GLN A 201 -10.60 36.39 6.82
N LEU A 202 -9.46 37.00 6.47
CA LEU A 202 -8.25 36.31 6.08
C LEU A 202 -7.72 35.43 7.20
N ARG A 203 -7.66 35.92 8.45
CA ARG A 203 -7.24 35.11 9.59
C ARG A 203 -8.13 33.87 9.74
N LYS A 204 -9.45 34.03 9.67
CA LYS A 204 -10.39 32.91 9.77
C LYS A 204 -10.23 31.91 8.62
N HIS A 205 -9.96 32.39 7.41
CA HIS A 205 -9.69 31.54 6.25
C HIS A 205 -8.35 30.81 6.39
N CYS A 206 -7.28 31.50 6.79
CA CYS A 206 -5.97 30.91 7.00
C CYS A 206 -5.98 29.83 8.08
N LEU A 207 -6.68 30.03 9.19
CA LEU A 207 -6.83 28.99 10.22
C LEU A 207 -7.57 27.75 9.70
N THR A 208 -8.63 27.95 8.91
CA THR A 208 -9.38 26.86 8.28
C THR A 208 -8.52 26.13 7.25
N TYR A 209 -7.71 26.89 6.50
CA TYR A 209 -6.82 26.40 5.46
C TYR A 209 -5.64 25.62 6.05
N CYS A 210 -4.92 26.20 7.03
CA CYS A 210 -3.83 25.54 7.75
C CYS A 210 -4.32 24.26 8.42
N TYR A 211 -5.53 24.24 8.99
CA TYR A 211 -6.14 23.02 9.50
C TYR A 211 -6.39 21.97 8.40
N GLY A 212 -6.93 22.38 7.24
CA GLY A 212 -7.14 21.50 6.09
C GLY A 212 -5.84 20.90 5.56
N LEU A 213 -4.80 21.73 5.43
CA LEU A 213 -3.49 21.32 4.94
C LEU A 213 -2.74 20.45 5.95
N GLN A 214 -2.82 20.77 7.24
CA GLN A 214 -2.25 19.93 8.30
C GLN A 214 -2.92 18.54 8.34
N MET A 215 -4.24 18.47 8.12
CA MET A 215 -4.96 17.20 8.04
C MET A 215 -4.60 16.40 6.77
N HIS A 216 -4.28 17.07 5.67
CA HIS A 216 -3.74 16.49 4.44
C HIS A 216 -2.33 15.90 4.70
N HIS A 217 -1.41 16.69 5.25
CA HIS A 217 -0.04 16.24 5.56
C HIS A 217 0.04 15.11 6.61
N ILE A 218 -0.74 15.17 7.70
CA ILE A 218 -0.77 14.10 8.73
C ILE A 218 -1.25 12.77 8.13
N ARG A 219 -2.21 12.81 7.20
CA ARG A 219 -2.71 11.61 6.52
C ARG A 219 -1.69 11.10 5.51
N GLU A 220 -0.91 11.98 4.92
CA GLU A 220 0.14 11.65 3.95
C GLU A 220 1.39 11.04 4.56
N ASP A 221 1.93 11.51 5.68
CA ASP A 221 3.19 10.93 6.19
C ASP A 221 3.10 9.42 6.49
N GLY A 222 1.96 9.01 7.09
CA GLY A 222 1.64 7.60 7.30
C GLY A 222 1.30 6.86 5.99
N SER A 223 0.64 7.54 5.04
CA SER A 223 0.22 6.97 3.75
C SER A 223 1.39 6.81 2.77
N PHE A 224 2.28 7.80 2.66
CA PHE A 224 3.53 7.77 1.89
C PHE A 224 4.44 6.64 2.34
N SER A 225 4.57 6.40 3.65
CA SER A 225 5.34 5.25 4.15
C SER A 225 4.77 3.90 3.70
N ALA A 226 3.44 3.78 3.57
CA ALA A 226 2.78 2.59 3.02
C ALA A 226 2.86 2.55 1.47
N PHE A 227 2.82 3.72 0.84
CA PHE A 227 2.88 3.91 -0.60
C PHE A 227 4.28 3.63 -1.16
N GLU A 228 5.35 4.02 -0.47
CA GLU A 228 6.75 3.72 -0.80
C GLU A 228 7.02 2.21 -0.79
N LYS A 229 6.44 1.48 0.17
CA LYS A 229 6.50 0.01 0.20
C LYS A 229 5.78 -0.63 -0.98
N ARG A 230 4.75 0.05 -1.50
CA ARG A 230 3.93 -0.42 -2.63
C ARG A 230 4.52 -0.06 -3.99
N PHE A 231 5.06 1.15 -4.12
CA PHE A 231 5.63 1.71 -5.35
C PHE A 231 7.07 2.16 -5.11
N PRO A 232 8.04 1.22 -4.97
CA PRO A 232 9.42 1.58 -4.64
C PRO A 232 10.10 2.48 -5.68
N HIS A 233 9.64 2.44 -6.94
CA HIS A 233 10.15 3.31 -8.00
C HIS A 233 9.75 4.79 -7.84
N LEU A 234 8.75 5.10 -7.01
CA LEU A 234 8.31 6.46 -6.71
C LEU A 234 8.99 7.05 -5.46
N VAL A 235 9.85 6.30 -4.77
CA VAL A 235 10.59 6.78 -3.58
C VAL A 235 11.33 8.11 -3.84
N PRO A 236 12.00 8.34 -4.99
CA PRO A 236 12.63 9.63 -5.27
C PRO A 236 11.62 10.79 -5.36
N ALA A 237 10.46 10.54 -5.97
CA ALA A 237 9.40 11.54 -6.08
C ALA A 237 8.77 11.85 -4.72
N ILE A 238 8.49 10.83 -3.91
CA ILE A 238 7.91 10.98 -2.56
C ILE A 238 8.89 11.70 -1.63
N THR A 239 10.19 11.43 -1.77
CA THR A 239 11.23 12.18 -1.04
C THR A 239 11.19 13.66 -1.40
N ARG A 240 11.07 13.99 -2.70
CA ARG A 240 10.91 15.37 -3.14
C ARG A 240 9.64 16.01 -2.58
N LEU A 241 8.50 15.31 -2.64
CA LEU A 241 7.22 15.81 -2.11
C LEU A 241 7.31 16.15 -0.62
N ARG A 242 7.98 15.31 0.19
CA ARG A 242 8.23 15.60 1.61
C ARG A 242 9.07 16.85 1.84
N GLU A 243 10.07 17.11 0.99
CA GLU A 243 10.84 18.35 1.09
C GLU A 243 10.02 19.57 0.64
N GLU A 244 9.19 19.43 -0.40
CA GLU A 244 8.26 20.47 -0.83
C GLU A 244 7.21 20.78 0.24
N HIS A 245 6.70 19.78 0.97
CA HIS A 245 5.80 19.99 2.11
C HIS A 245 6.40 20.90 3.18
N LYS A 246 7.69 20.71 3.52
CA LYS A 246 8.39 21.59 4.49
C LYS A 246 8.50 23.02 3.99
N VAL A 247 8.71 23.20 2.68
CA VAL A 247 8.79 24.53 2.06
C VAL A 247 7.43 25.22 2.11
N VAL A 248 6.35 24.49 1.80
CA VAL A 248 4.97 24.99 1.89
C VAL A 248 4.60 25.34 3.33
N GLU A 249 4.91 24.46 4.30
CA GLU A 249 4.69 24.69 5.73
C GLU A 249 5.39 25.97 6.21
N ALA A 250 6.66 26.16 5.84
CA ALA A 250 7.40 27.36 6.17
C ALA A 250 6.78 28.63 5.54
N ALA A 251 6.39 28.57 4.26
CA ALA A 251 5.78 29.71 3.58
C ALA A 251 4.43 30.11 4.19
N LEU A 252 3.65 29.14 4.67
CA LEU A 252 2.38 29.40 5.36
C LEU A 252 2.58 29.99 6.76
N ALA A 253 3.58 29.51 7.51
CA ALA A 253 3.94 30.10 8.80
C ALA A 253 4.41 31.56 8.65
N GLU A 254 5.21 31.85 7.62
CA GLU A 254 5.61 33.23 7.29
C GLU A 254 4.40 34.11 6.95
N PHE A 255 3.45 33.57 6.18
CA PHE A 255 2.22 34.28 5.82
C PHE A 255 1.34 34.57 7.05
N GLU A 256 1.16 33.59 7.95
CA GLU A 256 0.42 33.76 9.20
C GLU A 256 1.06 34.83 10.10
N GLU A 257 2.40 34.83 10.21
CA GLU A 257 3.13 35.84 10.97
C GLU A 257 2.94 37.26 10.40
N LEU A 258 2.83 37.40 9.08
CA LEU A 258 2.52 38.67 8.43
C LEU A 258 1.10 39.16 8.77
N LEU A 259 0.13 38.25 8.84
CA LEU A 259 -1.24 38.58 9.28
C LEU A 259 -1.27 39.04 10.74
N ASP A 260 -0.49 38.40 11.61
CA ASP A 260 -0.48 38.67 13.06
C ASP A 260 0.22 39.97 13.46
N LYS A 261 1.22 40.41 12.69
CA LYS A 261 1.91 41.70 12.91
C LYS A 261 1.04 42.92 12.59
N GLY A 262 -0.25 42.74 12.24
CA GLY A 262 -1.21 43.83 12.03
C GLY A 262 -0.93 44.63 10.76
N GLY A 263 -0.33 43.99 9.75
CA GLY A 263 0.17 44.60 8.52
C GLY A 263 -0.90 45.04 7.53
N PHE A 264 -1.95 45.75 7.97
CA PHE A 264 -3.01 46.28 7.10
C PHE A 264 -3.27 47.75 7.40
N GLN A 265 -2.20 48.52 7.61
CA GLN A 265 -2.32 49.93 8.00
C GLN A 265 -2.39 50.83 6.78
N ASN A 266 -1.89 50.38 5.62
CA ASN A 266 -1.82 51.17 4.38
C ASN A 266 -1.90 50.29 3.11
N PRO A 267 -2.12 50.90 1.93
CA PRO A 267 -2.20 50.17 0.65
C PRO A 267 -0.93 49.41 0.25
N ASP A 268 0.27 49.88 0.63
CA ASP A 268 1.53 49.19 0.32
C ASP A 268 1.63 47.86 1.08
N ASP A 269 1.07 47.79 2.29
CA ASP A 269 1.01 46.54 3.06
C ASP A 269 0.07 45.51 2.40
N VAL A 270 -1.07 45.96 1.85
CA VAL A 270 -2.01 45.08 1.11
C VAL A 270 -1.37 44.59 -0.19
N ALA A 271 -0.59 45.42 -0.88
CA ALA A 271 0.16 45.00 -2.07
C ALA A 271 1.25 43.96 -1.74
N ARG A 272 1.96 44.12 -0.61
CA ARG A 272 2.94 43.13 -0.12
C ARG A 272 2.28 41.82 0.27
N LEU A 273 1.15 41.87 0.97
CA LEU A 273 0.34 40.69 1.28
C LEU A 273 -0.06 39.95 -0.01
N ARG A 274 -0.54 40.70 -1.01
CA ARG A 274 -0.96 40.13 -2.29
C ARG A 274 0.18 39.41 -3.00
N ALA A 275 1.39 39.96 -2.96
CA ALA A 275 2.59 39.35 -3.52
C ALA A 275 3.02 38.07 -2.76
N GLU A 276 2.97 38.08 -1.43
CA GLU A 276 3.25 36.89 -0.62
C GLU A 276 2.19 35.80 -0.82
N LEU A 277 0.93 36.19 -0.91
CA LEU A 277 -0.16 35.27 -1.26
C LEU A 277 0.05 34.66 -2.66
N ASP A 278 0.48 35.44 -3.66
CA ASP A 278 0.84 34.90 -4.98
C ASP A 278 1.99 33.91 -4.92
N ARG A 279 3.03 34.20 -4.12
CA ARG A 279 4.17 33.30 -3.94
C ARG A 279 3.74 31.97 -3.33
N VAL A 280 2.95 32.01 -2.24
CA VAL A 280 2.43 30.82 -1.55
C VAL A 280 1.54 30.02 -2.50
N VAL A 281 0.59 30.67 -3.17
CA VAL A 281 -0.33 30.03 -4.12
C VAL A 281 0.43 29.41 -5.28
N GLY A 282 1.40 30.12 -5.86
CA GLY A 282 2.23 29.58 -6.95
C GLY A 282 3.00 28.34 -6.53
N GLY A 283 3.63 28.35 -5.35
CA GLY A 283 4.35 27.20 -4.81
C GLY A 283 3.44 26.00 -4.55
N LEU A 284 2.24 26.22 -4.00
CA LEU A 284 1.23 25.18 -3.78
C LEU A 284 0.71 24.60 -5.10
N GLU A 285 0.45 25.43 -6.11
CA GLU A 285 -0.01 24.97 -7.42
C GLU A 285 1.06 24.16 -8.16
N ASP A 286 2.33 24.56 -8.06
CA ASP A 286 3.46 23.79 -8.59
C ASP A 286 3.59 22.45 -7.87
N HIS A 287 3.45 22.46 -6.54
CA HIS A 287 3.49 21.26 -5.71
C HIS A 287 2.35 20.28 -6.02
N PHE A 288 1.09 20.73 -6.01
CA PHE A 288 -0.08 19.90 -6.33
C PHE A 288 0.02 19.30 -7.72
N ARG A 289 0.49 20.07 -8.71
CA ARG A 289 0.69 19.57 -10.07
C ARG A 289 1.78 18.51 -10.13
N TYR A 290 2.91 18.72 -9.45
CA TYR A 290 3.97 17.73 -9.41
C TYR A 290 3.49 16.43 -8.74
N GLU A 291 2.74 16.53 -7.65
CA GLU A 291 2.15 15.38 -6.98
C GLU A 291 1.14 14.66 -7.88
N GLU A 292 0.24 15.40 -8.52
CA GLU A 292 -0.77 14.85 -9.44
C GLU A 292 -0.12 14.13 -10.63
N GLU A 293 0.83 14.78 -11.31
CA GLU A 293 1.54 14.21 -12.46
C GLU A 293 2.36 12.98 -12.09
N THR A 294 2.87 12.91 -10.86
CA THR A 294 3.79 11.84 -10.44
C THR A 294 3.09 10.67 -9.76
N LEU A 295 2.06 10.92 -8.95
CA LEU A 295 1.38 9.89 -8.16
C LEU A 295 0.14 9.32 -8.85
N LEU A 296 -0.66 10.13 -9.56
CA LEU A 296 -1.92 9.67 -10.16
C LEU A 296 -1.75 8.58 -11.23
N PRO A 297 -0.72 8.60 -12.10
CA PRO A 297 -0.50 7.49 -13.03
C PRO A 297 -0.31 6.13 -12.34
N ALA A 298 0.30 6.12 -11.14
CA ALA A 298 0.45 4.90 -10.33
C ALA A 298 -0.84 4.51 -9.57
N LEU A 299 -1.84 5.40 -9.56
CA LEU A 299 -3.13 5.25 -8.91
C LEU A 299 -4.29 5.02 -9.90
N GLU A 300 -4.04 4.97 -11.22
CA GLU A 300 -5.05 4.89 -12.31
C GLU A 300 -6.19 5.92 -12.17
N VAL A 301 -5.81 7.17 -11.93
CA VAL A 301 -6.68 8.34 -12.04
C VAL A 301 -6.06 9.31 -13.02
#